data_AF-A0A3B9QUN8-F1
#
_entry.id   AF-A0A3B9QUN8-F1
#
_cell.length_a   1.000
_cell.length_b   1.000
_cell.length_c   1.000
_cell.angle_alpha   90.00
_cell.angle_beta   90.00
_cell.angle_gamma   90.00
#
_symmetry.space_group_name_H-M   'P 1'
#
loop_
_entity.id
_entity.type
_entity.pdbx_description
1 polymer ?
#
loop_
_entity_poly.entity_id
_entity_poly.type
_entity_poly.pdbx_seq_one_letter_code
_entity_poly.pdbx_strand_id
1 'polypeptide(L)'
;MLAGDEPGQVILRGGGDVTLQRSKDSGFFTDAPTIEDLAGQVTEALGGQPVTSVVVDNSVREGDLFNSTWSTDDIGAGNVAPLGAVMLDAGRTDPTENYSPRSNTPAADAGHALADALGVEITGKVVSNYDHNESDRAAGLVESAAGGARVLVVTDAGMPAVSDPGLPLVQAAQEAGVPLTCLPGPSAVPTALALSGVGVGHFAFDGFAPRKDGDRRRWLETLVDEKRAVAFFESPHRLGRTLDAAVEVLGPDREAAVCRELTKTYEQVRRAPLGELAQWVAEATATAEKGEGPGIRGEITVVLSAAPETGPADPADLVGLVEEQVASGVRMKEACKTIAEAHGASRRELYEAVLASRR
;
A
#
# COMPACT_ATOMS: atom_id res chain seq x y z
N MET A 1 -19.83 -24.58 -6.95
CA MET A 1 -18.75 -25.39 -6.35
C MET A 1 -18.33 -26.49 -7.32
N LEU A 2 -17.03 -26.78 -7.40
CA LEU A 2 -16.47 -27.86 -8.23
C LEU A 2 -15.37 -28.59 -7.44
N ALA A 3 -15.12 -29.86 -7.76
CA ALA A 3 -13.92 -30.54 -7.30
C ALA A 3 -12.68 -29.82 -7.86
N GLY A 4 -11.66 -29.64 -7.02
CA GLY A 4 -10.40 -29.01 -7.42
C GLY A 4 -9.52 -29.94 -8.25
N ASP A 5 -8.38 -29.42 -8.69
CA ASP A 5 -7.41 -30.17 -9.51
C ASP A 5 -6.59 -31.18 -8.66
N GLU A 6 -6.62 -31.03 -7.33
CA GLU A 6 -5.96 -31.93 -6.38
C GLU A 6 -6.97 -32.83 -5.64
N PRO A 7 -6.60 -34.10 -5.33
CA PRO A 7 -7.45 -34.99 -4.53
C PRO A 7 -7.83 -34.37 -3.16
N GLY A 8 -9.14 -34.26 -2.89
CA GLY A 8 -9.66 -33.73 -1.62
C GLY A 8 -9.72 -32.21 -1.57
N GLN A 9 -9.38 -31.51 -2.66
CA GLN A 9 -9.56 -30.07 -2.78
C GLN A 9 -10.99 -29.74 -3.22
N VAL A 10 -11.61 -28.78 -2.53
CA VAL A 10 -12.93 -28.24 -2.86
C VAL A 10 -12.76 -26.78 -3.25
N ILE A 11 -13.30 -26.40 -4.41
CA ILE A 11 -13.26 -25.01 -4.88
C ILE A 11 -14.66 -24.38 -4.78
N LEU A 12 -14.77 -23.39 -3.90
CA LEU A 12 -15.91 -22.49 -3.82
C LEU A 12 -15.81 -21.43 -4.91
N ARG A 13 -16.64 -21.62 -5.94
CA ARG A 13 -16.91 -20.69 -7.03
C ARG A 13 -18.40 -20.39 -7.08
N GLY A 14 -18.75 -19.13 -7.29
CA GLY A 14 -20.14 -18.66 -7.35
C GLY A 14 -20.23 -17.19 -7.75
N GLY A 15 -21.44 -16.76 -8.13
CA GLY A 15 -21.74 -15.38 -8.51
C GLY A 15 -22.07 -14.46 -7.32
N GLY A 16 -21.72 -14.84 -6.10
CA GLY A 16 -22.02 -14.09 -4.89
C GLY A 16 -23.34 -14.45 -4.23
N ASP A 17 -23.54 -15.73 -3.94
CA ASP A 17 -24.59 -16.12 -3.00
C ASP A 17 -24.28 -15.50 -1.63
N VAL A 18 -25.17 -14.62 -1.17
CA VAL A 18 -25.06 -13.89 0.09
C VAL A 18 -25.99 -14.44 1.17
N THR A 19 -26.79 -15.45 0.84
CA THR A 19 -27.90 -15.90 1.69
C THR A 19 -27.52 -17.10 2.56
N LEU A 20 -26.43 -17.80 2.23
CA LEU A 20 -25.94 -18.96 2.98
C LEU A 20 -25.82 -18.63 4.47
N GLN A 21 -26.43 -19.44 5.33
CA GLN A 21 -26.46 -19.21 6.77
C GLN A 21 -25.27 -19.88 7.46
N ARG A 22 -24.76 -19.25 8.52
CA ARG A 22 -23.77 -19.89 9.40
C ARG A 22 -24.35 -21.07 10.19
N SER A 23 -25.61 -20.96 10.62
CA SER A 23 -26.35 -22.08 11.23
C SER A 23 -27.85 -21.88 11.01
N LYS A 24 -28.65 -22.93 11.20
CA LYS A 24 -30.10 -22.81 11.05
C LYS A 24 -30.66 -21.67 11.93
N ASP A 25 -31.49 -20.83 11.33
CA ASP A 25 -32.13 -19.67 11.98
C ASP A 25 -31.11 -18.66 12.56
N SER A 26 -29.87 -18.63 12.06
CA SER A 26 -28.80 -17.76 12.58
C SER A 26 -29.01 -16.29 12.32
N GLY A 27 -29.95 -15.90 11.46
CA GLY A 27 -30.08 -14.51 11.08
C GLY A 27 -31.20 -14.19 10.13
N PHE A 28 -31.01 -13.08 9.42
CA PHE A 28 -32.00 -12.44 8.57
C PHE A 28 -32.59 -13.33 7.46
N PHE A 29 -31.82 -14.29 6.92
CA PHE A 29 -32.24 -15.10 5.77
C PHE A 29 -32.81 -16.46 6.18
N THR A 30 -33.86 -16.52 7.00
CA THR A 30 -34.32 -17.74 7.70
C THR A 30 -34.56 -18.99 6.83
N ASP A 31 -34.89 -18.85 5.55
CA ASP A 31 -35.18 -19.98 4.63
C ASP A 31 -33.99 -20.41 3.75
N ALA A 32 -32.83 -19.79 3.91
CA ALA A 32 -31.65 -20.10 3.10
C ALA A 32 -30.90 -21.35 3.60
N PRO A 33 -30.18 -22.08 2.72
CA PRO A 33 -29.33 -23.19 3.12
C PRO A 33 -28.27 -22.78 4.15
N THR A 34 -27.84 -23.72 4.97
CA THR A 34 -26.78 -23.53 5.96
C THR A 34 -25.41 -24.01 5.45
N ILE A 35 -24.35 -23.60 6.13
CA ILE A 35 -23.00 -24.11 5.87
C ILE A 35 -22.89 -25.62 6.04
N GLU A 36 -23.66 -26.20 6.96
CA GLU A 36 -23.76 -27.65 7.18
C GLU A 36 -24.45 -28.35 6.01
N ASP A 37 -25.50 -27.75 5.44
CA ASP A 37 -26.15 -28.27 4.23
C ASP A 37 -25.16 -28.29 3.05
N LEU A 38 -24.31 -27.26 2.94
CA LEU A 38 -23.26 -27.21 1.93
C LEU A 38 -22.18 -28.27 2.19
N ALA A 39 -21.74 -28.44 3.44
CA ALA A 39 -20.76 -29.46 3.83
C ALA A 39 -21.27 -30.90 3.56
N GLY A 40 -22.56 -31.15 3.81
CA GLY A 40 -23.22 -32.40 3.46
C GLY A 40 -23.18 -32.68 1.95
N GLN A 41 -23.52 -31.68 1.14
CA GLN A 41 -23.45 -31.79 -0.33
C GLN A 41 -22.02 -32.03 -0.84
N VAL A 42 -21.00 -31.39 -0.24
CA VAL A 42 -19.59 -31.64 -0.55
C VAL A 42 -19.23 -33.10 -0.28
N THR A 43 -19.56 -33.58 0.91
CA THR A 43 -19.22 -34.93 1.37
C THR A 43 -19.84 -36.00 0.46
N GLU A 44 -21.09 -35.78 0.06
CA GLU A 44 -21.80 -36.63 -0.90
C GLU A 44 -21.13 -36.59 -2.28
N ALA A 45 -20.84 -35.40 -2.81
CA ALA A 45 -20.25 -35.22 -4.13
C ALA A 45 -18.85 -35.84 -4.24
N LEU A 46 -18.08 -35.87 -3.15
CA LEU A 46 -16.76 -36.47 -3.07
C LEU A 46 -16.78 -37.98 -2.77
N GLY A 47 -17.95 -38.58 -2.59
CA GLY A 47 -18.08 -40.02 -2.36
C GLY A 47 -17.34 -40.51 -1.12
N GLY A 48 -17.25 -39.67 -0.07
CA GLY A 48 -16.55 -40.00 1.17
C GLY A 48 -15.02 -39.80 1.14
N GLN A 49 -14.46 -39.23 0.07
CA GLN A 49 -13.07 -38.79 0.07
C GLN A 49 -12.89 -37.63 1.07
N PRO A 50 -11.91 -37.69 1.99
CA PRO A 50 -11.65 -36.61 2.94
C PRO A 50 -11.29 -35.31 2.21
N VAL A 51 -11.88 -34.20 2.68
CA VAL A 51 -11.50 -32.86 2.23
C VAL A 51 -10.21 -32.46 2.94
N THR A 52 -9.24 -31.98 2.17
CA THR A 52 -7.92 -31.57 2.66
C THR A 52 -7.70 -30.08 2.54
N SER A 53 -8.46 -29.41 1.66
CA SER A 53 -8.40 -27.96 1.49
C SER A 53 -9.71 -27.41 0.90
N VAL A 54 -10.06 -26.20 1.33
CA VAL A 54 -11.12 -25.39 0.74
C VAL A 54 -10.48 -24.16 0.12
N VAL A 55 -10.68 -23.98 -1.18
CA VAL A 55 -10.22 -22.81 -1.93
C VAL A 55 -11.41 -21.93 -2.25
N VAL A 56 -11.36 -20.65 -1.85
CA VAL A 56 -12.37 -19.67 -2.23
C VAL A 56 -11.84 -18.88 -3.42
N ASP A 57 -12.45 -19.08 -4.57
CA ASP A 57 -12.03 -18.44 -5.81
C ASP A 57 -12.95 -17.26 -6.16
N ASN A 58 -12.51 -16.07 -5.77
CA ASN A 58 -13.19 -14.80 -6.08
C ASN A 58 -12.83 -14.26 -7.48
N SER A 59 -11.90 -14.88 -8.22
CA SER A 59 -11.38 -14.34 -9.48
C SER A 59 -12.36 -14.46 -10.65
N VAL A 60 -13.33 -15.37 -10.54
CA VAL A 60 -14.28 -15.72 -11.62
C VAL A 60 -15.57 -14.89 -11.56
N ARG A 61 -15.63 -13.85 -10.73
CA ARG A 61 -16.88 -13.11 -10.51
C ARG A 61 -17.10 -12.05 -11.59
N GLU A 62 -18.02 -12.34 -12.51
CA GLU A 62 -18.56 -11.37 -13.46
C GLU A 62 -19.81 -10.69 -12.85
N GLY A 63 -19.89 -9.34 -12.83
CA GLY A 63 -21.06 -8.59 -12.32
C GLY A 63 -20.74 -7.46 -11.33
N ASP A 64 -21.79 -6.81 -10.79
CA ASP A 64 -21.70 -5.61 -9.93
C ASP A 64 -21.10 -5.87 -8.55
N LEU A 65 -20.16 -5.03 -8.09
CA LEU A 65 -19.40 -5.23 -6.84
C LEU A 65 -20.28 -5.38 -5.59
N PHE A 66 -21.51 -4.89 -5.62
CA PHE A 66 -22.45 -4.92 -4.50
C PHE A 66 -23.77 -5.55 -4.94
N ASN A 67 -24.53 -6.10 -3.98
CA ASN A 67 -25.86 -6.61 -4.27
C ASN A 67 -26.77 -5.44 -4.68
N SER A 68 -27.53 -5.59 -5.76
CA SER A 68 -28.42 -4.54 -6.27
C SER A 68 -29.53 -4.12 -5.32
N THR A 69 -29.81 -4.93 -4.30
CA THR A 69 -30.79 -4.62 -3.24
C THR A 69 -30.21 -3.82 -2.08
N TRP A 70 -28.88 -3.63 -2.03
CA TRP A 70 -28.22 -2.90 -0.96
C TRP A 70 -28.03 -1.43 -1.31
N SER A 71 -28.20 -0.56 -0.32
CA SER A 71 -27.95 0.87 -0.51
C SER A 71 -26.45 1.12 -0.60
N THR A 72 -26.01 1.83 -1.64
CA THR A 72 -24.60 2.26 -1.78
C THR A 72 -24.20 3.28 -0.71
N ASP A 73 -25.17 4.01 -0.14
CA ASP A 73 -24.91 4.99 0.91
C ASP A 73 -24.39 4.34 2.21
N ASP A 74 -24.69 3.05 2.40
CA ASP A 74 -24.30 2.27 3.57
C ASP A 74 -22.87 1.68 3.47
N ILE A 75 -22.20 1.84 2.32
CA ILE A 75 -20.81 1.37 2.14
C ILE A 75 -19.87 2.11 3.10
N GLY A 76 -20.02 3.44 3.21
CA GLY A 76 -19.18 4.26 4.07
C GLY A 76 -19.34 3.97 5.57
N ALA A 77 -20.46 3.38 5.97
CA ALA A 77 -20.77 2.96 7.33
C ALA A 77 -20.30 1.53 7.65
N GLY A 78 -19.80 0.79 6.65
CA GLY A 78 -19.36 -0.60 6.79
C GLY A 78 -20.49 -1.62 6.84
N ASN A 79 -21.74 -1.24 6.54
CA ASN A 79 -22.90 -2.13 6.55
C ASN A 79 -23.09 -2.89 5.23
N VAL A 80 -22.21 -2.64 4.25
CA VAL A 80 -22.15 -3.29 2.95
C VAL A 80 -20.72 -3.77 2.71
N ALA A 81 -20.58 -5.03 2.27
CA ALA A 81 -19.31 -5.60 1.84
C ALA A 81 -19.33 -5.93 0.33
N PRO A 82 -18.17 -5.93 -0.36
CA PRO A 82 -18.09 -6.38 -1.75
C PRO A 82 -18.55 -7.85 -1.90
N LEU A 83 -19.32 -8.19 -2.95
CA LEU A 83 -19.72 -9.57 -3.16
C LEU A 83 -18.51 -10.45 -3.48
N GLY A 84 -18.23 -11.44 -2.63
CA GLY A 84 -17.33 -12.55 -2.95
C GLY A 84 -18.03 -13.62 -3.79
N ALA A 85 -17.38 -14.77 -3.97
CA ALA A 85 -17.99 -15.94 -4.60
C ALA A 85 -19.18 -16.49 -3.78
N VAL A 86 -19.09 -16.36 -2.46
CA VAL A 86 -20.05 -16.79 -1.45
C VAL A 86 -19.90 -15.91 -0.20
N MET A 87 -20.96 -15.77 0.62
CA MET A 87 -20.89 -15.16 1.94
C MET A 87 -21.82 -15.87 2.91
N LEU A 88 -21.46 -15.81 4.19
CA LEU A 88 -22.37 -16.15 5.28
C LEU A 88 -23.21 -14.95 5.71
N ASP A 89 -24.53 -15.09 5.75
CA ASP A 89 -25.45 -14.11 6.32
C ASP A 89 -25.31 -12.69 5.71
N ALA A 90 -24.96 -12.63 4.42
CA ALA A 90 -24.57 -11.43 3.66
C ALA A 90 -23.31 -10.71 4.18
N GLY A 91 -22.45 -11.43 4.89
CA GLY A 91 -21.23 -10.93 5.51
C GLY A 91 -21.45 -10.22 6.85
N ARG A 92 -22.64 -10.30 7.47
CA ARG A 92 -22.96 -9.64 8.74
C ARG A 92 -22.04 -10.13 9.86
N THR A 93 -21.53 -9.22 10.70
CA THR A 93 -20.86 -9.58 11.94
C THR A 93 -21.86 -10.04 13.00
N ASP A 94 -23.00 -9.35 13.08
CA ASP A 94 -24.20 -9.82 13.81
C ASP A 94 -25.31 -10.14 12.79
N PRO A 95 -25.57 -11.43 12.51
CA PRO A 95 -26.54 -11.85 11.49
C PRO A 95 -28.01 -11.63 11.90
N THR A 96 -28.29 -11.36 13.17
CA THR A 96 -29.65 -11.12 13.69
C THR A 96 -30.11 -9.68 13.48
N GLU A 97 -29.17 -8.75 13.31
CA GLU A 97 -29.43 -7.33 13.12
C GLU A 97 -29.44 -6.95 11.64
N ASN A 98 -30.46 -6.19 11.22
CA ASN A 98 -30.59 -5.81 9.82
C ASN A 98 -29.48 -4.83 9.40
N TYR A 99 -29.18 -3.86 10.27
CA TYR A 99 -28.09 -2.88 10.12
C TYR A 99 -26.91 -3.28 10.98
N SER A 100 -26.05 -4.11 10.43
CA SER A 100 -24.91 -4.67 11.14
C SER A 100 -23.68 -4.57 10.26
N PRO A 101 -22.51 -4.17 10.82
CA PRO A 101 -21.27 -4.11 10.09
C PRO A 101 -21.00 -5.44 9.37
N ARG A 102 -20.31 -5.35 8.25
CA ARG A 102 -19.93 -6.51 7.47
C ARG A 102 -18.47 -6.84 7.69
N SER A 103 -18.16 -8.12 7.56
CA SER A 103 -16.79 -8.60 7.46
C SER A 103 -16.09 -7.96 6.27
N ASN A 104 -14.81 -7.64 6.45
CA ASN A 104 -13.95 -7.18 5.36
C ASN A 104 -13.49 -8.33 4.45
N THR A 105 -13.70 -9.58 4.87
CA THR A 105 -13.29 -10.80 4.15
C THR A 105 -14.43 -11.84 4.09
N PRO A 106 -15.63 -11.47 3.64
CA PRO A 106 -16.83 -12.30 3.81
C PRO A 106 -16.76 -13.65 3.06
N ALA A 107 -16.01 -13.70 1.95
CA ALA A 107 -15.76 -14.93 1.22
C ALA A 107 -14.82 -15.88 1.96
N ALA A 108 -13.79 -15.33 2.61
CA ALA A 108 -12.87 -16.11 3.44
C ALA A 108 -13.59 -16.67 4.66
N ASP A 109 -14.50 -15.90 5.26
CA ASP A 109 -15.31 -16.37 6.40
C ASP A 109 -16.18 -17.58 6.02
N ALA A 110 -16.81 -17.54 4.84
CA ALA A 110 -17.53 -18.68 4.29
C ALA A 110 -16.61 -19.88 4.01
N GLY A 111 -15.42 -19.65 3.47
CA GLY A 111 -14.40 -20.68 3.27
C GLY A 111 -13.97 -21.35 4.57
N HIS A 112 -13.68 -20.57 5.61
CA HIS A 112 -13.31 -21.07 6.94
C HIS A 112 -14.46 -21.86 7.57
N ALA A 113 -15.68 -21.34 7.54
CA ALA A 113 -16.82 -22.06 8.10
C ALA A 113 -17.11 -23.38 7.37
N LEU A 114 -16.92 -23.42 6.04
CA LEU A 114 -17.04 -24.67 5.30
C LEU A 114 -15.91 -25.65 5.66
N ALA A 115 -14.68 -25.16 5.78
CA ALA A 115 -13.55 -25.96 6.23
C ALA A 115 -13.82 -26.57 7.62
N ASP A 116 -14.33 -25.77 8.57
CA ASP A 116 -14.72 -26.22 9.90
C ASP A 116 -15.82 -27.29 9.85
N ALA A 117 -16.90 -27.06 9.08
CA ALA A 117 -18.01 -28.01 8.93
C ALA A 117 -17.57 -29.33 8.26
N LEU A 118 -16.56 -29.28 7.39
CA LEU A 118 -15.96 -30.46 6.75
C LEU A 118 -14.88 -31.13 7.61
N GLY A 119 -14.57 -30.60 8.80
CA GLY A 119 -13.51 -31.11 9.66
C GLY A 119 -12.09 -30.92 9.08
N VAL A 120 -11.91 -29.93 8.21
CA VAL A 120 -10.60 -29.57 7.65
C VAL A 120 -9.83 -28.78 8.71
N GLU A 121 -8.94 -29.45 9.42
CA GLU A 121 -8.11 -28.80 10.42
C GLU A 121 -6.90 -28.08 9.79
N ILE A 122 -6.69 -26.81 10.16
CA ILE A 122 -5.40 -26.15 9.95
C ILE A 122 -4.38 -26.85 10.85
N THR A 123 -3.65 -27.79 10.29
CA THR A 123 -2.61 -28.55 11.00
C THR A 123 -1.33 -27.73 11.22
N GLY A 124 -1.19 -26.59 10.54
CA GLY A 124 -0.08 -25.66 10.71
C GLY A 124 -0.22 -24.83 11.99
N LYS A 125 0.88 -24.66 12.73
CA LYS A 125 0.91 -23.76 13.89
C LYS A 125 0.93 -22.30 13.44
N VAL A 126 -0.10 -21.53 13.79
CA VAL A 126 -0.17 -20.09 13.53
C VAL A 126 0.56 -19.33 14.63
N VAL A 127 1.45 -18.41 14.24
CA VAL A 127 2.36 -17.69 15.15
C VAL A 127 2.35 -16.20 14.79
N SER A 128 1.91 -15.35 15.72
CA SER A 128 1.83 -13.88 15.54
C SER A 128 3.18 -13.14 15.48
N ASN A 129 3.75 -12.89 14.31
CA ASN A 129 5.04 -12.20 14.18
C ASN A 129 4.85 -10.70 13.87
N TYR A 130 5.37 -9.79 14.70
CA TYR A 130 5.24 -8.33 14.54
C TYR A 130 6.47 -7.58 15.11
N ASP A 131 6.61 -6.28 14.81
CA ASP A 131 7.82 -5.46 15.07
C ASP A 131 8.43 -5.65 16.47
N HIS A 132 7.58 -5.70 17.50
CA HIS A 132 8.04 -5.81 18.90
C HIS A 132 8.50 -7.21 19.32
N ASN A 133 8.26 -8.25 18.51
CA ASN A 133 8.57 -9.63 18.87
C ASN A 133 9.36 -10.41 17.82
N GLU A 134 9.52 -9.88 16.61
CA GLU A 134 10.09 -10.64 15.49
C GLU A 134 11.53 -11.08 15.74
N SER A 135 12.31 -10.28 16.48
CA SER A 135 13.68 -10.63 16.85
C SER A 135 13.73 -11.83 17.80
N ASP A 136 12.84 -11.87 18.78
CA ASP A 136 12.75 -12.98 19.75
C ASP A 136 12.20 -14.26 19.10
N ARG A 137 11.35 -14.13 18.07
CA ARG A 137 10.73 -15.25 17.38
C ARG A 137 11.58 -15.85 16.27
N ALA A 138 12.46 -15.05 15.66
CA ALA A 138 13.26 -15.46 14.51
C ALA A 138 14.00 -16.78 14.77
N ALA A 139 14.72 -16.89 15.90
CA ALA A 139 15.50 -18.07 16.22
C ALA A 139 14.65 -19.36 16.31
N GLY A 140 13.51 -19.32 17.00
CA GLY A 140 12.64 -20.49 17.15
C GLY A 140 11.93 -20.90 15.85
N LEU A 141 11.62 -19.94 14.99
CA LEU A 141 11.07 -20.20 13.65
C LEU A 141 12.13 -20.85 12.74
N VAL A 142 13.36 -20.36 12.77
CA VAL A 142 14.49 -20.94 12.03
C VAL A 142 14.84 -22.33 12.54
N GLU A 143 14.83 -22.56 13.85
CA GLU A 143 15.04 -23.89 14.44
C GLU A 143 13.95 -24.88 13.97
N SER A 144 12.69 -24.43 13.94
CA SER A 144 11.59 -25.25 13.42
C SER A 144 11.81 -25.61 11.94
N ALA A 145 12.22 -24.64 11.12
CA ALA A 145 12.52 -24.87 9.71
C ALA A 145 13.72 -25.82 9.51
N ALA A 146 14.78 -25.66 10.30
CA ALA A 146 15.94 -26.56 10.31
C ALA A 146 15.56 -27.99 10.73
N GLY A 147 14.57 -28.14 11.62
CA GLY A 147 13.97 -29.41 12.01
C GLY A 147 13.07 -30.05 10.95
N GLY A 148 12.92 -29.45 9.77
CA GLY A 148 12.13 -29.96 8.64
C GLY A 148 10.72 -29.39 8.52
N ALA A 149 10.32 -28.46 9.39
CA ALA A 149 9.04 -27.77 9.25
C ALA A 149 9.04 -26.82 8.05
N ARG A 150 7.88 -26.63 7.42
CA ARG A 150 7.67 -25.56 6.45
C ARG A 150 7.15 -24.33 7.18
N VAL A 151 7.95 -23.26 7.21
CA VAL A 151 7.57 -21.97 7.79
C VAL A 151 7.14 -21.04 6.66
N LEU A 152 5.90 -20.54 6.73
CA LEU A 152 5.38 -19.53 5.82
C LEU A 152 5.27 -18.19 6.56
N VAL A 153 5.77 -17.14 5.94
CA VAL A 153 5.69 -15.77 6.45
C VAL A 153 4.72 -15.01 5.57
N VAL A 154 3.69 -14.44 6.18
CA VAL A 154 2.70 -13.60 5.53
C VAL A 154 2.52 -12.33 6.35
N THR A 155 2.14 -11.26 5.67
CA THR A 155 1.76 -9.99 6.30
C THR A 155 0.31 -9.70 5.98
N ASP A 156 -0.27 -8.73 6.69
CA ASP A 156 -1.66 -8.32 6.48
C ASP A 156 -1.89 -7.86 5.02
N ALA A 157 -0.87 -7.24 4.40
CA ALA A 157 -0.89 -6.89 2.99
C ALA A 157 0.52 -6.75 2.41
N GLY A 158 0.66 -7.09 1.12
CA GLY A 158 1.84 -6.76 0.34
C GLY A 158 3.01 -7.74 0.50
N MET A 159 4.21 -7.19 0.65
CA MET A 159 5.46 -7.93 0.61
C MET A 159 6.12 -7.94 1.99
N PRO A 160 6.25 -9.11 2.65
CA PRO A 160 6.98 -9.23 3.91
C PRO A 160 8.40 -8.66 3.84
N ALA A 161 8.90 -8.14 4.96
CA ALA A 161 10.24 -7.54 5.10
C ALA A 161 10.51 -6.23 4.32
N VAL A 162 9.57 -5.69 3.52
CA VAL A 162 9.75 -4.39 2.82
C VAL A 162 9.31 -3.21 3.69
N SER A 163 8.15 -3.31 4.33
CA SER A 163 7.65 -2.31 5.31
C SER A 163 6.94 -2.95 6.49
N ASP A 164 6.95 -4.28 6.50
CA ASP A 164 6.39 -5.14 7.52
C ASP A 164 7.52 -5.98 8.14
N PRO A 165 7.29 -6.55 9.33
CA PRO A 165 8.17 -7.52 9.96
C PRO A 165 8.65 -8.63 9.01
N GLY A 166 9.87 -9.12 9.24
CA GLY A 166 10.40 -10.29 8.54
C GLY A 166 11.91 -10.28 8.34
N LEU A 167 12.57 -9.11 8.38
CA LEU A 167 14.01 -9.01 8.15
C LEU A 167 14.84 -9.85 9.15
N PRO A 168 14.58 -9.81 10.47
CA PRO A 168 15.32 -10.64 11.43
C PRO A 168 15.21 -12.14 11.14
N LEU A 169 14.04 -12.59 10.67
CA LEU A 169 13.83 -13.99 10.29
C LEU A 169 14.64 -14.37 9.03
N VAL A 170 14.66 -13.51 8.01
CA VAL A 170 15.45 -13.71 6.80
C VAL A 170 16.95 -13.79 7.14
N GLN A 171 17.44 -12.89 7.99
CA GLN A 171 18.83 -12.87 8.44
C GLN A 171 19.18 -14.14 9.21
N ALA A 172 18.37 -14.51 10.21
CA ALA A 172 18.59 -15.72 11.00
C ALA A 172 18.57 -16.99 10.14
N ALA A 173 17.68 -17.06 9.14
CA ALA A 173 17.64 -18.19 8.21
C ALA A 173 18.91 -18.29 7.35
N GLN A 174 19.40 -17.16 6.84
CA GLN A 174 20.66 -17.08 6.08
C GLN A 174 21.87 -17.48 6.94
N GLU A 175 21.95 -16.98 8.16
CA GLU A 175 23.02 -17.31 9.12
C GLU A 175 23.03 -18.80 9.47
N ALA A 176 21.86 -19.41 9.63
CA ALA A 176 21.71 -20.83 9.93
C ALA A 176 21.83 -21.75 8.68
N GLY A 177 21.98 -21.18 7.49
CA GLY A 177 22.00 -21.95 6.24
C GLY A 177 20.67 -22.65 5.90
N VAL A 178 19.56 -22.16 6.45
CA VAL A 178 18.22 -22.66 6.16
C VAL A 178 17.75 -22.13 4.81
N PRO A 179 17.29 -22.98 3.87
CA PRO A 179 16.79 -22.53 2.58
C PRO A 179 15.60 -21.57 2.73
N LEU A 180 15.70 -20.41 2.09
CA LEU A 180 14.66 -19.39 2.02
C LEU A 180 14.32 -19.10 0.56
N THR A 181 13.05 -18.88 0.27
CA THR A 181 12.59 -18.35 -1.02
C THR A 181 11.42 -17.39 -0.80
N CYS A 182 11.08 -16.61 -1.81
CA CYS A 182 9.98 -15.67 -1.81
C CYS A 182 9.22 -15.76 -3.14
N LEU A 183 7.89 -15.70 -3.08
CA LEU A 183 7.06 -15.58 -4.28
C LEU A 183 7.00 -14.11 -4.69
N PRO A 184 7.17 -13.76 -5.97
CA PRO A 184 6.80 -12.43 -6.44
C PRO A 184 5.30 -12.22 -6.18
N GLY A 185 4.93 -11.03 -5.73
CA GLY A 185 3.56 -10.79 -5.29
C GLY A 185 3.19 -9.31 -5.25
N PRO A 186 1.94 -9.02 -4.83
CA PRO A 186 1.45 -7.66 -4.72
C PRO A 186 2.33 -6.81 -3.83
N SER A 187 2.60 -5.57 -4.24
CA SER A 187 3.23 -4.56 -3.40
C SER A 187 2.73 -3.19 -3.82
N ALA A 188 2.34 -2.36 -2.86
CA ALA A 188 1.82 -1.02 -3.14
C ALA A 188 2.86 -0.12 -3.82
N VAL A 189 4.15 -0.32 -3.55
CA VAL A 189 5.24 0.50 -4.09
C VAL A 189 5.38 0.39 -5.62
N PRO A 190 5.65 -0.78 -6.22
CA PRO A 190 5.72 -0.91 -7.67
C PRO A 190 4.38 -0.61 -8.35
N THR A 191 3.25 -0.93 -7.73
CA THR A 191 1.92 -0.58 -8.25
C THR A 191 1.73 0.94 -8.32
N ALA A 192 2.09 1.67 -7.25
CA ALA A 192 2.02 3.12 -7.23
C ALA A 192 2.96 3.74 -8.27
N LEU A 193 4.20 3.25 -8.39
CA LEU A 193 5.14 3.72 -9.41
C LEU A 193 4.57 3.54 -10.82
N ALA A 194 4.01 2.37 -11.12
CA ALA A 194 3.42 2.05 -12.42
C ALA A 194 2.21 2.94 -12.76
N LEU A 195 1.37 3.26 -11.77
CA LEU A 195 0.15 4.06 -11.98
C LEU A 195 0.36 5.57 -11.84
N SER A 196 1.42 6.01 -11.16
CA SER A 196 1.66 7.43 -10.84
C SER A 196 1.74 8.36 -12.04
N GLY A 197 2.18 7.82 -13.19
CA GLY A 197 2.52 8.61 -14.38
C GLY A 197 3.76 9.50 -14.22
N VAL A 198 4.41 9.51 -13.05
CA VAL A 198 5.66 10.24 -12.82
C VAL A 198 6.77 9.61 -13.67
N GLY A 199 7.72 10.42 -14.16
CA GLY A 199 8.86 9.92 -14.92
C GLY A 199 9.78 9.07 -14.05
N VAL A 200 9.55 7.76 -14.02
CA VAL A 200 10.30 6.80 -13.20
C VAL A 200 11.34 6.10 -14.08
N GLY A 201 12.60 6.52 -13.97
CA GLY A 201 13.74 5.77 -14.49
C GLY A 201 14.40 4.93 -13.40
N HIS A 202 14.95 5.63 -12.41
CA HIS A 202 15.40 5.06 -11.15
C HIS A 202 14.48 5.54 -10.02
N PHE A 203 14.26 4.69 -9.01
CA PHE A 203 13.48 5.07 -7.83
C PHE A 203 14.17 4.68 -6.53
N ALA A 204 13.77 5.35 -5.46
CA ALA A 204 14.02 4.98 -4.08
C ALA A 204 12.68 4.73 -3.37
N PHE A 205 12.68 3.88 -2.36
CA PHE A 205 11.54 3.68 -1.48
C PHE A 205 11.97 3.93 -0.03
N ASP A 206 11.30 4.87 0.62
CA ASP A 206 11.69 5.42 1.92
C ASP A 206 10.74 5.03 3.07
N GLY A 207 9.97 3.95 2.91
CA GLY A 207 9.06 3.48 3.94
C GLY A 207 7.98 4.53 4.26
N PHE A 208 7.70 4.76 5.55
CA PHE A 208 6.76 5.80 5.99
C PHE A 208 7.46 7.14 6.25
N ALA A 209 6.83 8.23 5.81
CA ALA A 209 7.29 9.57 6.15
C ALA A 209 7.40 9.77 7.68
N PRO A 210 8.45 10.47 8.18
CA PRO A 210 8.64 10.64 9.62
C PRO A 210 7.47 11.33 10.32
N ARG A 211 7.12 10.82 11.51
CA ARG A 211 5.95 11.30 12.26
C ARG A 211 6.16 12.70 12.84
N LYS A 212 7.35 12.96 13.38
CA LYS A 212 7.69 14.23 14.03
C LYS A 212 8.04 15.27 12.96
N ASP A 213 7.55 16.47 13.17
CA ASP A 213 7.66 17.57 12.23
C ASP A 213 9.12 17.92 11.86
N GLY A 214 10.00 18.01 12.87
CA GLY A 214 11.43 18.25 12.64
C GLY A 214 12.15 17.10 11.92
N ASP A 215 11.77 15.85 12.18
CA ASP A 215 12.35 14.69 11.47
C ASP A 215 11.85 14.65 10.02
N ARG A 216 10.58 15.01 9.79
CA ARG A 216 9.98 15.06 8.46
C ARG A 216 10.64 16.12 7.59
N ARG A 217 10.86 17.34 8.12
CA ARG A 217 11.57 18.39 7.37
C ARG A 217 13.00 17.97 7.04
N ARG A 218 13.75 17.41 8.00
CA ARG A 218 15.09 16.88 7.74
C ARG A 218 15.12 15.78 6.67
N TRP A 219 14.14 14.88 6.69
CA TRP A 219 14.01 13.87 5.65
C TRP A 219 13.72 14.51 4.28
N LEU A 220 12.78 15.45 4.20
CA LEU A 220 12.49 16.18 2.96
C LEU A 220 13.70 16.97 2.44
N GLU A 221 14.51 17.55 3.33
CA GLU A 221 15.76 18.23 2.96
C GLU A 221 16.72 17.30 2.21
N THR A 222 16.74 16.00 2.53
CA THR A 222 17.54 15.02 1.78
C THR A 222 17.04 14.77 0.35
N LEU A 223 15.80 15.16 0.04
CA LEU A 223 15.14 14.91 -1.25
C LEU A 223 15.18 16.14 -2.18
N VAL A 224 15.76 17.26 -1.74
CA VAL A 224 15.85 18.51 -2.52
C VAL A 224 16.54 18.25 -3.86
N ASP A 225 17.72 17.60 -3.83
CA ASP A 225 18.54 17.32 -5.02
C ASP A 225 18.43 15.87 -5.51
N GLU A 226 17.55 15.06 -4.92
CA GLU A 226 17.40 13.64 -5.26
C GLU A 226 17.04 13.44 -6.73
N LYS A 227 17.85 12.67 -7.46
CA LYS A 227 17.74 12.47 -8.91
C LYS A 227 16.85 11.29 -9.31
N ARG A 228 16.35 10.54 -8.34
CA ARG A 228 15.43 9.41 -8.51
C ARG A 228 14.02 9.83 -8.14
N ALA A 229 13.02 9.11 -8.68
CA ALA A 229 11.69 9.19 -8.10
C ALA A 229 11.72 8.59 -6.67
N VAL A 230 10.92 9.12 -5.76
CA VAL A 230 10.87 8.62 -4.38
C VAL A 230 9.46 8.18 -4.05
N ALA A 231 9.29 6.91 -3.71
CA ALA A 231 8.04 6.37 -3.20
C ALA A 231 8.08 6.31 -1.67
N PHE A 232 6.99 6.68 -1.02
CA PHE A 232 6.84 6.53 0.43
C PHE A 232 5.37 6.34 0.81
N PHE A 233 5.13 5.72 1.96
CA PHE A 233 3.81 5.54 2.55
C PHE A 233 3.44 6.69 3.47
N GLU A 234 2.14 6.98 3.54
CA GLU A 234 1.62 7.99 4.45
C GLU A 234 0.24 7.62 4.99
N SER A 235 -0.05 8.09 6.20
CA SER A 235 -1.39 7.97 6.78
C SER A 235 -2.31 9.08 6.24
N PRO A 236 -3.60 8.80 5.98
CA PRO A 236 -4.57 9.81 5.57
C PRO A 236 -4.62 11.01 6.51
N HIS A 237 -4.46 10.81 7.81
CA HIS A 237 -4.48 11.86 8.84
C HIS A 237 -3.20 12.71 8.91
N ARG A 238 -2.14 12.30 8.20
CA ARG A 238 -0.85 13.00 8.17
C ARG A 238 -0.53 13.59 6.80
N LEU A 239 -1.16 13.09 5.74
CA LEU A 239 -0.86 13.48 4.36
C LEU A 239 -0.81 14.99 4.15
N GLY A 240 -1.81 15.74 4.63
CA GLY A 240 -1.83 17.21 4.49
C GLY A 240 -0.57 17.87 5.06
N ARG A 241 -0.24 17.56 6.32
CA ARG A 241 0.98 18.08 6.99
C ARG A 241 2.27 17.67 6.30
N THR A 242 2.29 16.50 5.66
CA THR A 242 3.46 16.03 4.91
C THR A 242 3.60 16.75 3.58
N LEU A 243 2.50 16.99 2.87
CA LEU A 243 2.51 17.77 1.63
C LEU A 243 2.81 19.25 1.90
N ASP A 244 2.28 19.85 2.97
CA ASP A 244 2.61 21.23 3.36
C ASP A 244 4.12 21.39 3.62
N ALA A 245 4.71 20.49 4.40
CA ALA A 245 6.15 20.48 4.65
C ALA A 245 6.95 20.23 3.36
N ALA A 246 6.45 19.39 2.46
CA ALA A 246 7.08 19.13 1.17
C ALA A 246 7.04 20.37 0.26
N VAL A 247 5.94 21.12 0.25
CA VAL A 247 5.85 22.41 -0.47
C VAL A 247 6.86 23.41 0.08
N GLU A 248 6.99 23.52 1.41
CA GLU A 248 7.94 24.42 2.06
C GLU A 248 9.41 24.08 1.70
N VAL A 249 9.76 22.80 1.66
CA VAL A 249 11.15 22.34 1.51
C VAL A 249 11.56 22.08 0.06
N LEU A 250 10.68 21.45 -0.73
CA LEU A 250 10.95 21.00 -2.09
C LEU A 250 10.42 21.96 -3.16
N GLY A 251 9.61 22.94 -2.77
CA GLY A 251 8.92 23.87 -3.64
C GLY A 251 7.55 23.36 -4.12
N PRO A 252 6.61 24.26 -4.43
CA PRO A 252 5.25 23.91 -4.82
C PRO A 252 5.17 23.21 -6.19
N ASP A 253 6.15 23.45 -7.05
CA ASP A 253 6.16 23.01 -8.45
C ASP A 253 6.73 21.60 -8.64
N ARG A 254 7.25 20.97 -7.58
CA ARG A 254 7.74 19.59 -7.67
C ARG A 254 6.57 18.68 -7.99
N GLU A 255 6.70 17.89 -9.06
CA GLU A 255 5.69 16.93 -9.47
C GLU A 255 5.60 15.77 -8.48
N ALA A 256 4.38 15.32 -8.16
CA ALA A 256 4.16 14.11 -7.39
C ALA A 256 2.83 13.44 -7.79
N ALA A 257 2.62 12.23 -7.30
CA ALA A 257 1.35 11.53 -7.35
C ALA A 257 0.97 10.99 -5.97
N VAL A 258 -0.28 11.19 -5.57
CA VAL A 258 -0.88 10.55 -4.40
C VAL A 258 -1.74 9.40 -4.91
N CYS A 259 -1.33 8.16 -4.59
CA CYS A 259 -1.99 6.93 -4.96
C CYS A 259 -2.71 6.35 -3.73
N ARG A 260 -4.03 6.23 -3.78
CA ARG A 260 -4.87 5.84 -2.65
C ARG A 260 -5.69 4.61 -2.99
N GLU A 261 -5.85 3.73 -2.00
CA GLU A 261 -6.72 2.54 -2.10
C GLU A 261 -6.43 1.71 -3.37
N LEU A 262 -5.14 1.54 -3.68
CA LEU A 262 -4.69 0.81 -4.86
C LEU A 262 -5.31 -0.60 -4.89
N THR A 263 -5.80 -0.99 -6.06
CA THR A 263 -6.54 -2.23 -6.38
C THR A 263 -7.91 -2.38 -5.72
N LYS A 264 -8.38 -1.39 -4.95
CA LYS A 264 -9.68 -1.42 -4.25
C LYS A 264 -10.73 -0.57 -4.99
N THR A 265 -11.99 -0.65 -4.55
CA THR A 265 -13.12 0.06 -5.16
C THR A 265 -12.93 1.57 -5.30
N TYR A 266 -12.24 2.19 -4.34
CA TYR A 266 -12.01 3.63 -4.30
C TYR A 266 -10.59 4.01 -4.74
N GLU A 267 -9.97 3.19 -5.61
CA GLU A 267 -8.65 3.49 -6.17
C GLU A 267 -8.64 4.89 -6.80
N GLN A 268 -7.68 5.71 -6.38
CA GLN A 268 -7.48 7.05 -6.90
C GLN A 268 -6.00 7.36 -7.02
N VAL A 269 -5.58 7.74 -8.22
CA VAL A 269 -4.25 8.32 -8.46
C VAL A 269 -4.43 9.77 -8.87
N ARG A 270 -3.93 10.68 -8.03
CA ARG A 270 -3.91 12.11 -8.34
C ARG A 270 -2.47 12.57 -8.52
N ARG A 271 -2.11 12.85 -9.77
CA ARG A 271 -0.84 13.47 -10.13
C ARG A 271 -1.02 14.97 -10.31
N ALA A 272 -0.19 15.77 -9.64
CA ALA A 272 -0.13 17.22 -9.78
C ALA A 272 1.15 17.75 -9.09
N PRO A 273 1.49 19.04 -9.26
CA PRO A 273 2.48 19.70 -8.42
C PRO A 273 2.14 19.60 -6.93
N LEU A 274 3.16 19.57 -6.06
CA LEU A 274 2.99 19.46 -4.61
C LEU A 274 2.03 20.52 -4.05
N GLY A 275 2.08 21.76 -4.55
CA GLY A 275 1.18 22.83 -4.11
C GLY A 275 -0.29 22.52 -4.37
N GLU A 276 -0.59 21.97 -5.55
CA GLU A 276 -1.96 21.57 -5.91
C GLU A 276 -2.44 20.34 -5.13
N LEU A 277 -1.54 19.40 -4.85
CA LEU A 277 -1.84 18.22 -4.02
C LEU A 277 -2.12 18.62 -2.57
N ALA A 278 -1.32 19.53 -2.01
CA ALA A 278 -1.53 20.07 -0.67
C ALA A 278 -2.90 20.78 -0.57
N GLN A 279 -3.21 21.65 -1.53
CA GLN A 279 -4.51 22.32 -1.62
C GLN A 279 -5.65 21.31 -1.72
N TRP A 280 -5.55 20.31 -2.59
CA TRP A 280 -6.56 19.28 -2.75
C TRP A 280 -6.85 18.52 -1.45
N VAL A 281 -5.80 18.15 -0.69
CA VAL A 281 -5.97 17.48 0.59
C VAL A 281 -6.61 18.40 1.63
N ALA A 282 -6.24 19.68 1.65
CA ALA A 282 -6.83 20.68 2.53
C ALA A 282 -8.33 20.87 2.24
N GLU A 283 -8.72 20.98 0.97
CA GLU A 283 -10.11 21.07 0.53
C GLU A 283 -10.91 19.82 0.93
N ALA A 284 -10.39 18.63 0.64
CA ALA A 284 -11.03 17.37 1.02
C ALA A 284 -11.21 17.24 2.55
N THR A 285 -10.25 17.73 3.33
CA THR A 285 -10.32 17.75 4.79
C THR A 285 -11.39 18.72 5.29
N ALA A 286 -11.41 19.94 4.76
CA ALA A 286 -12.40 20.96 5.13
C ALA A 286 -13.84 20.53 4.78
N THR A 287 -14.05 19.88 3.63
CA THR A 287 -15.35 19.29 3.26
C THR A 287 -15.77 18.19 4.25
N ALA A 288 -14.84 17.34 4.67
CA ALA A 288 -15.12 16.28 5.63
C ALA A 288 -15.46 16.80 7.03
N GLU A 289 -14.77 17.85 7.50
CA GLU A 289 -15.06 18.50 8.79
C GLU A 289 -16.46 19.14 8.84
N LYS A 290 -16.99 19.55 7.69
CA LYS A 290 -18.37 20.03 7.54
C LYS A 290 -19.40 18.91 7.43
N GLY A 291 -18.96 17.64 7.36
CA GLY A 291 -19.83 16.49 7.14
C GLY A 291 -20.34 16.36 5.70
N GLU A 292 -19.73 17.07 4.75
CA GLU A 292 -20.17 17.15 3.35
C GLU A 292 -19.43 16.16 2.44
N GLY A 293 -18.57 15.30 2.99
CA GLY A 293 -17.84 14.29 2.23
C GLY A 293 -16.95 13.38 3.09
N PRO A 294 -16.37 12.32 2.50
CA PRO A 294 -15.60 11.33 3.26
C PRO A 294 -14.18 11.80 3.66
N GLY A 295 -13.65 12.83 3.00
CA GLY A 295 -12.27 13.30 3.19
C GLY A 295 -11.21 12.35 2.65
N ILE A 296 -9.97 12.54 3.09
CA ILE A 296 -8.87 11.61 2.79
C ILE A 296 -8.93 10.43 3.76
N ARG A 297 -9.07 9.23 3.22
CA ARG A 297 -9.16 7.92 3.88
C ARG A 297 -8.36 6.86 3.14
N GLY A 298 -8.22 5.69 3.76
CA GLY A 298 -7.60 4.52 3.16
C GLY A 298 -6.07 4.55 3.22
N GLU A 299 -5.46 3.61 2.51
CA GLU A 299 -4.01 3.45 2.40
C GLU A 299 -3.45 4.35 1.30
N ILE A 300 -2.29 4.97 1.56
CA ILE A 300 -1.71 5.99 0.67
C ILE A 300 -0.24 5.67 0.41
N THR A 301 0.10 5.64 -0.87
CA THR A 301 1.48 5.71 -1.37
C THR A 301 1.65 7.02 -2.13
N VAL A 302 2.69 7.78 -1.82
CA VAL A 302 3.05 8.99 -2.55
C VAL A 302 4.27 8.68 -3.41
N VAL A 303 4.25 9.11 -4.66
CA VAL A 303 5.38 9.04 -5.60
C VAL A 303 5.79 10.46 -5.94
N LEU A 304 6.94 10.88 -5.41
CA LEU A 304 7.56 12.17 -5.68
C LEU A 304 8.46 12.04 -6.93
N SER A 305 8.42 13.03 -7.82
CA SER A 305 9.35 13.07 -8.94
C SER A 305 10.78 13.31 -8.48
N ALA A 306 11.73 12.89 -9.30
CA ALA A 306 13.10 13.38 -9.21
C ALA A 306 13.12 14.93 -9.17
N ALA A 307 14.17 15.46 -8.58
CA ALA A 307 14.46 16.88 -8.65
C ALA A 307 14.50 17.32 -10.10
N PRO A 308 13.82 18.44 -10.44
CA PRO A 308 13.90 18.97 -11.79
C PRO A 308 15.38 19.11 -12.13
N GLU A 309 15.75 18.68 -13.33
CA GLU A 309 17.05 19.06 -13.86
C GLU A 309 17.01 20.56 -14.04
N THR A 310 17.65 21.28 -13.12
CA THR A 310 18.01 22.67 -13.36
C THR A 310 18.89 22.64 -14.60
N GLY A 311 18.37 23.20 -15.70
CA GLY A 311 19.21 23.55 -16.84
C GLY A 311 20.36 24.47 -16.40
N PRO A 312 21.26 24.84 -17.32
CA PRO A 312 22.30 25.82 -17.04
C PRO A 312 21.72 27.00 -16.25
N ALA A 313 22.22 27.25 -15.04
CA ALA A 313 21.76 28.40 -14.26
C ALA A 313 22.00 29.68 -15.07
N ASP A 314 21.08 30.66 -14.98
CA ASP A 314 21.28 31.94 -15.64
C ASP A 314 22.55 32.59 -15.09
N PRO A 315 23.54 32.91 -15.94
CA PRO A 315 24.75 33.58 -15.51
C PRO A 315 24.50 34.89 -14.74
N ALA A 316 23.35 35.57 -14.94
CA ALA A 316 22.98 36.75 -14.18
C ALA A 316 22.72 36.46 -12.69
N ASP A 317 22.10 35.32 -12.37
CA ASP A 317 21.76 34.93 -11.00
C ASP A 317 23.00 34.50 -10.18
N LEU A 318 24.08 34.10 -10.87
CA LEU A 318 25.32 33.62 -10.26
C LEU A 318 26.32 34.75 -9.93
N VAL A 319 26.04 36.00 -10.33
CA VAL A 319 26.95 37.14 -10.12
C VAL A 319 27.29 37.33 -8.64
N GLY A 320 26.31 37.19 -7.74
CA GLY A 320 26.51 37.34 -6.30
C GLY A 320 27.53 36.35 -5.71
N LEU A 321 27.47 35.08 -6.14
CA LEU A 321 28.38 34.02 -5.70
C LEU A 321 29.83 34.27 -6.20
N VAL A 322 29.96 34.82 -7.41
CA VAL A 322 31.27 35.23 -7.93
C VAL A 322 31.84 36.40 -7.13
N GLU A 323 31.03 37.41 -6.80
CA GLU A 323 31.49 38.55 -5.98
C GLU A 323 31.92 38.12 -4.59
N GLU A 324 31.24 37.16 -3.96
CA GLU A 324 31.63 36.61 -2.65
C GLU A 324 32.99 35.89 -2.70
N GLN A 325 33.23 35.07 -3.73
CA GLN A 325 34.52 34.43 -3.98
C GLN A 325 35.62 35.47 -4.25
N VAL A 326 35.32 36.53 -5.00
CA VAL A 326 36.29 37.61 -5.25
C VAL A 326 36.58 38.40 -3.98
N ALA A 327 35.58 38.68 -3.16
CA ALA A 327 35.74 39.35 -1.87
C ALA A 327 36.59 38.54 -0.88
N SER A 328 36.54 37.21 -0.96
CA SER A 328 37.42 36.30 -0.21
C SER A 328 38.83 36.13 -0.81
N GLY A 329 39.15 36.86 -1.88
CA GLY A 329 40.50 36.94 -2.47
C GLY A 329 40.74 36.04 -3.69
N VAL A 330 39.73 35.31 -4.17
CA VAL A 330 39.84 34.50 -5.38
C VAL A 330 39.86 35.40 -6.62
N ARG A 331 40.70 35.05 -7.62
CA ARG A 331 40.72 35.82 -8.87
C ARG A 331 39.39 35.66 -9.60
N MET A 332 38.80 36.76 -10.05
CA MET A 332 37.49 36.78 -10.75
C MET A 332 37.37 35.74 -11.86
N LYS A 333 38.41 35.56 -12.68
CA LYS A 333 38.42 34.58 -13.79
C LYS A 333 38.40 33.12 -13.32
N GLU A 334 38.89 32.86 -12.11
CA GLU A 334 38.90 31.56 -11.44
C GLU A 334 37.57 31.33 -10.71
N ALA A 335 37.06 32.33 -9.99
CA ALA A 335 35.72 32.33 -9.40
C ALA A 335 34.63 32.06 -10.46
N CYS A 336 34.62 32.79 -11.59
CA CYS A 336 33.71 32.53 -12.70
C CYS A 336 33.85 31.13 -13.31
N LYS A 337 35.05 30.53 -13.27
CA LYS A 337 35.26 29.17 -13.78
C LYS A 337 34.59 28.15 -12.86
N THR A 338 34.94 28.20 -11.57
CA THR A 338 34.45 27.26 -10.56
C THR A 338 32.93 27.34 -10.41
N ILE A 339 32.36 28.55 -10.37
CA ILE A 339 30.91 28.75 -10.24
C ILE A 339 30.18 28.34 -11.53
N ALA A 340 30.69 28.66 -12.72
CA ALA A 340 30.08 28.20 -13.96
C ALA A 340 30.08 26.66 -14.08
N GLU A 341 31.19 26.00 -13.73
CA GLU A 341 31.30 24.53 -13.75
C GLU A 341 30.37 23.87 -12.73
N ALA A 342 30.25 24.42 -11.51
CA ALA A 342 29.39 23.88 -10.47
C ALA A 342 27.88 24.04 -10.76
N HIS A 343 27.50 25.07 -11.52
CA HIS A 343 26.10 25.41 -11.80
C HIS A 343 25.69 25.16 -13.27
N GLY A 344 26.55 24.48 -14.05
CA GLY A 344 26.29 24.16 -15.45
C GLY A 344 26.15 25.38 -16.38
N ALA A 345 26.55 26.57 -15.94
CA ALA A 345 26.38 27.83 -16.65
C ALA A 345 27.51 28.11 -17.65
N SER A 346 27.25 28.98 -18.62
CA SER A 346 28.28 29.45 -19.55
C SER A 346 29.30 30.35 -18.84
N ARG A 347 30.53 29.87 -18.70
CA ARG A 347 31.64 30.65 -18.11
C ARG A 347 31.82 32.02 -18.76
N ARG A 348 31.64 32.11 -20.09
CA ARG A 348 31.82 33.35 -20.84
C ARG A 348 30.74 34.36 -20.45
N GLU A 349 29.48 33.93 -20.43
CA GLU A 349 28.35 34.79 -20.12
C GLU A 349 28.36 35.20 -18.65
N LEU A 350 28.79 34.33 -17.72
CA LEU A 350 28.96 34.69 -16.30
C LEU A 350 30.02 35.76 -16.12
N TYR A 351 31.15 35.64 -16.81
CA TYR A 351 32.19 36.66 -16.77
C TYR A 351 31.71 38.01 -17.33
N GLU A 352 30.94 37.98 -18.41
CA GLU A 352 30.33 39.19 -19.01
C GLU A 352 29.28 39.83 -18.07
N ALA A 353 28.44 39.03 -17.41
CA ALA A 353 27.44 39.49 -16.45
C ALA A 353 28.08 40.16 -15.22
N VAL A 354 29.15 39.56 -14.67
CA VAL A 354 29.92 40.14 -13.55
C VAL A 354 30.60 41.45 -13.95
N LEU A 355 31.11 41.57 -15.19
CA LEU A 355 31.64 42.84 -15.67
C LEU A 355 30.56 43.90 -15.85
N ALA A 356 29.35 43.51 -16.25
CA ALA A 356 28.23 44.42 -16.42
C ALA A 356 27.67 44.92 -15.08
N SER A 357 27.64 44.09 -14.03
CA SER A 357 27.17 44.48 -12.69
C SER A 357 28.10 45.44 -11.94
N ARG A 358 29.37 45.53 -12.37
CA ARG A 358 30.39 46.42 -11.79
C ARG A 358 30.48 47.79 -12.47
N ARG A 359 29.68 48.05 -13.50
CA ARG A 359 29.60 49.35 -14.18
C ARG A 359 28.63 50.29 -13.49
#